data_AF-A0A841VNL8-F1
#
_entry.id   AF-A0A841VNL8-F1
#
_cell.length_a   1.000
_cell.length_b   1.000
_cell.length_c   1.000
_cell.angle_alpha   90.00
_cell.angle_beta   90.00
_cell.angle_gamma   90.00
#
_symmetry.space_group_name_H-M   'P 1'
#
loop_
_entity.id
_entity.type
_entity.pdbx_description
1 polymer ?
#
loop_
_entity_poly.entity_id
_entity_poly.type
_entity_poly.pdbx_seq_one_letter_code
_entity_poly.pdbx_strand_id
1 'polypeptide(L)'
;MIAEDILAKEFTRVLNHYYPKVGELLDGCYVKVITCFWGRPARRLQYIGIYCSAEMISCVQAHKEILREVADNMGLVQVVCMNAKRLLRDPMSNIKHNNPRLWLELQWVAN
;
A
#
# COMPACT_ATOMS: atom_id res chain seq x y z
N MET A 1 14.48 -1.82 3.06
CA MET A 1 15.12 -2.06 1.75
C MET A 1 15.01 -0.72 1.03
N ILE A 2 16.09 0.04 0.91
CA ILE A 2 16.02 1.50 0.63
C ILE A 2 15.23 1.82 -0.66
N ALA A 3 15.32 0.96 -1.68
CA ALA A 3 14.63 1.17 -2.96
C ALA A 3 13.09 1.08 -2.89
N GLU A 4 12.53 0.21 -2.04
CA GLU A 4 11.06 0.08 -1.91
C GLU A 4 10.46 1.27 -1.19
N ASP A 5 11.15 1.76 -0.16
CA ASP A 5 10.72 2.93 0.61
C ASP A 5 10.80 4.20 -0.23
N ILE A 6 11.79 4.32 -1.14
CA ILE A 6 11.87 5.42 -2.10
C ILE A 6 10.71 5.36 -3.10
N LEU A 7 10.40 4.18 -3.64
CA LEU A 7 9.34 4.03 -4.63
C LEU A 7 7.95 4.34 -4.03
N ALA A 8 7.69 3.94 -2.79
CA ALA A 8 6.48 4.32 -2.07
C ALA A 8 6.38 5.84 -1.87
N LYS A 9 7.50 6.50 -1.53
CA LYS A 9 7.53 7.97 -1.37
C LYS A 9 7.29 8.70 -2.67
N GLU A 10 7.89 8.25 -3.77
CA GLU A 10 7.67 8.84 -5.09
C GLU A 10 6.21 8.65 -5.55
N PHE A 11 5.62 7.48 -5.30
CA PHE A 11 4.20 7.23 -5.56
C PHE A 11 3.31 8.26 -4.85
N THR A 12 3.52 8.46 -3.54
CA THR A 12 2.78 9.46 -2.77
C THR A 12 3.07 10.89 -3.27
N ARG A 13 4.31 11.20 -3.65
CA ARG A 13 4.69 12.51 -4.17
C ARG A 13 3.98 12.86 -5.47
N VAL A 14 3.88 11.90 -6.40
CA VAL A 14 3.16 12.06 -7.68
C VAL A 14 1.67 12.27 -7.40
N LEU A 15 1.07 11.50 -6.51
CA LEU A 15 -0.33 11.69 -6.13
C LEU A 15 -0.58 13.05 -5.49
N ASN A 16 0.28 13.49 -4.57
CA ASN A 16 0.13 14.79 -3.93
C ASN A 16 0.26 15.96 -4.92
N HIS A 17 1.06 15.80 -5.98
CA HIS A 17 1.26 16.84 -6.97
C HIS A 17 0.12 16.92 -8.00
N TYR A 18 -0.28 15.78 -8.57
CA TYR A 18 -1.27 15.74 -9.67
C TYR A 18 -2.71 15.54 -9.17
N TYR A 19 -2.89 14.89 -8.02
CA TYR A 19 -4.19 14.51 -7.48
C TYR A 19 -4.30 14.83 -5.98
N PRO A 20 -4.27 16.12 -5.58
CA PRO A 20 -4.16 16.54 -4.18
C PRO A 20 -5.25 15.94 -3.28
N LYS A 21 -6.49 15.79 -3.78
CA LYS A 21 -7.59 15.14 -3.04
C LYS A 21 -7.33 13.66 -2.70
N VAL A 22 -6.64 12.95 -3.59
CA VAL A 22 -6.24 11.54 -3.36
C VAL A 22 -5.03 11.49 -2.42
N GLY A 23 -4.13 12.48 -2.53
CA GLY A 23 -3.01 12.67 -1.63
C GLY A 23 -3.44 12.86 -0.16
N GLU A 24 -4.36 13.79 0.10
CA GLU A 24 -4.93 14.02 1.44
C GLU A 24 -5.58 12.75 2.02
N LEU A 25 -6.21 11.94 1.17
CA LEU A 25 -6.81 10.69 1.56
C LEU A 25 -5.76 9.62 1.93
N LEU A 26 -4.57 9.69 1.35
CA LEU A 26 -3.46 8.79 1.68
C LEU A 26 -2.69 9.21 2.93
N ASP A 27 -2.83 10.44 3.44
CA ASP A 27 -2.18 10.86 4.69
C ASP A 27 -2.66 10.04 5.90
N GLY A 28 -3.90 9.56 5.87
CA GLY A 28 -4.45 8.63 6.87
C GLY A 28 -4.15 7.15 6.59
N CYS A 29 -3.38 6.84 5.54
CA CYS A 29 -3.08 5.49 5.10
C CYS A 29 -1.59 5.19 5.20
N TYR A 30 -1.23 3.92 5.35
CA TYR A 30 0.15 3.48 5.23
C TYR A 30 0.39 2.87 3.85
N VAL A 31 1.29 3.46 3.08
CA VAL A 31 1.63 3.03 1.72
C VAL A 31 2.95 2.27 1.74
N LYS A 32 2.98 1.09 1.11
CA LYS A 32 4.18 0.26 1.04
C LYS A 32 4.26 -0.52 -0.27
N VAL A 33 5.47 -0.63 -0.82
CA VAL A 33 5.72 -1.53 -1.95
C VAL A 33 5.82 -2.97 -1.47
N ILE A 34 5.09 -3.86 -2.12
CA ILE A 34 5.12 -5.31 -1.90
C ILE A 34 5.81 -5.94 -3.10
N THR A 35 6.99 -6.50 -2.90
CA THR A 35 7.69 -7.26 -3.95
C THR A 35 7.39 -8.75 -3.81
N CYS A 36 7.00 -9.39 -4.91
CA CYS A 36 6.82 -10.83 -5.00
C CYS A 36 7.59 -11.38 -6.21
N PHE A 37 8.10 -12.60 -6.10
CA PHE A 37 8.73 -13.31 -7.21
C PHE A 37 7.81 -14.44 -7.64
N TRP A 38 7.42 -14.46 -8.92
CA TRP A 38 6.47 -15.44 -9.45
C TRP A 38 6.93 -16.02 -10.79
N GLY A 39 6.64 -17.31 -11.02
CA GLY A 39 6.91 -18.01 -12.29
C GLY A 39 8.25 -18.74 -12.38
N ARG A 40 8.51 -19.36 -13.54
CA ARG A 40 9.78 -20.01 -13.92
C ARG A 40 10.14 -19.60 -15.35
N PRO A 41 11.17 -18.75 -15.58
CA PRO A 41 12.03 -18.11 -14.57
C PRO A 41 11.27 -17.10 -13.70
N ALA A 42 11.77 -16.87 -12.48
CA ALA A 42 11.13 -15.99 -11.52
C ALA A 42 11.11 -14.54 -12.01
N ARG A 43 9.92 -14.01 -12.26
CA ARG A 43 9.71 -12.60 -12.59
C ARG A 43 9.46 -11.83 -11.30
N ARG A 44 10.10 -10.67 -11.18
CA ARG A 44 9.87 -9.73 -10.08
C ARG A 44 8.61 -8.94 -10.36
N LEU A 45 7.63 -9.05 -9.47
CA LEU A 45 6.36 -8.32 -9.49
C LEU A 45 6.35 -7.36 -8.31
N GLN A 46 6.01 -6.10 -8.55
CA GLN A 46 5.95 -5.07 -7.51
C GLN A 46 4.54 -4.49 -7.47
N TYR A 47 3.98 -4.44 -6.28
CA TYR A 47 2.63 -3.93 -6.02
C TYR A 47 2.70 -2.77 -5.04
N ILE A 48 1.72 -1.88 -5.08
CA ILE A 48 1.49 -0.90 -4.00
C ILE A 48 0.43 -1.46 -3.07
N GLY A 49 0.80 -1.70 -1.82
CA GLY A 49 -0.12 -1.95 -0.73
C GLY A 49 -0.50 -0.65 -0.03
N ILE A 50 -1.79 -0.30 -0.06
CA ILE A 50 -2.36 0.80 0.70
C ILE A 50 -3.12 0.20 1.87
N TYR A 51 -2.58 0.38 3.07
CA TYR A 51 -3.21 -0.06 4.31
C TYR A 51 -4.02 1.10 4.89
N CYS A 52 -5.30 0.88 5.09
CA CYS A 52 -6.24 1.90 5.55
C CYS A 52 -7.20 1.36 6.62
N SER A 53 -7.85 2.28 7.33
CA SER A 53 -8.92 1.92 8.27
C SER A 53 -10.13 1.36 7.51
N ALA A 54 -11.01 0.65 8.23
CA ALA A 54 -12.20 0.04 7.62
C ALA A 54 -13.15 1.09 7.00
N GLU A 55 -13.18 2.29 7.56
CA GLU A 55 -14.05 3.39 7.13
C GLU A 55 -13.48 4.07 5.87
N MET A 56 -12.15 4.16 5.77
CA MET A 56 -11.47 4.79 4.63
C MET A 56 -11.41 3.90 3.38
N ILE A 57 -11.54 2.58 3.52
CA ILE A 57 -11.35 1.66 2.38
C ILE A 57 -12.28 1.97 1.21
N SER A 58 -13.53 2.36 1.48
CA SER A 58 -14.51 2.73 0.44
C SER A 58 -14.09 4.03 -0.26
N CYS A 59 -13.55 4.99 0.48
CA CYS A 59 -13.07 6.26 -0.06
C CYS A 59 -11.82 6.06 -0.93
N VAL A 60 -10.89 5.18 -0.52
CA VAL A 60 -9.73 4.80 -1.34
C VAL A 60 -10.19 4.06 -2.60
N GLN A 61 -11.13 3.12 -2.47
CA GLN A 61 -11.63 2.33 -3.60
C GLN A 61 -12.35 3.18 -4.65
N ALA A 62 -12.98 4.29 -4.26
CA ALA A 62 -13.58 5.24 -5.20
C ALA A 62 -12.54 5.84 -6.17
N HIS A 63 -11.27 5.91 -5.77
CA HIS A 63 -10.16 6.46 -6.55
C HIS A 63 -9.24 5.38 -7.14
N LYS A 64 -9.69 4.12 -7.18
CA LYS A 64 -8.88 2.97 -7.62
C LYS A 64 -8.28 3.13 -9.02
N GLU A 65 -8.99 3.77 -9.95
CA GLU A 65 -8.54 3.93 -11.34
C GLU A 65 -7.36 4.91 -11.41
N ILE A 66 -7.41 6.02 -10.67
CA ILE A 66 -6.31 6.99 -10.57
C ILE A 66 -5.08 6.33 -9.92
N LEU A 67 -5.29 5.60 -8.82
CA LEU A 67 -4.21 4.90 -8.13
C LEU A 67 -3.55 3.87 -9.04
N ARG A 68 -4.36 3.13 -9.83
CA ARG A 68 -3.89 2.15 -10.80
C ARG A 68 -3.10 2.81 -11.93
N GLU A 69 -3.60 3.89 -12.51
CA GLU A 69 -2.93 4.61 -13.59
C GLU A 69 -1.54 5.12 -13.13
N VAL A 70 -1.46 5.70 -11.93
CA VAL A 70 -0.18 6.16 -11.37
C VAL A 70 0.77 4.98 -11.12
N ALA A 71 0.27 3.85 -10.63
CA ALA A 71 1.07 2.65 -10.43
C ALA A 71 1.59 2.07 -11.76
N ASP A 72 0.73 1.97 -12.78
CA ASP A 72 1.07 1.47 -14.11
C ASP A 72 2.14 2.37 -14.75
N ASN A 73 2.02 3.70 -14.62
CA ASN A 73 3.02 4.68 -15.08
C ASN A 73 4.37 4.54 -14.37
N MET A 74 4.41 4.01 -13.14
CA MET A 74 5.63 3.72 -12.39
C MET A 74 6.20 2.31 -12.66
N GLY A 75 5.58 1.52 -13.54
CA GLY A 75 5.99 0.15 -13.84
C GLY A 75 5.60 -0.86 -12.75
N LEU A 76 4.63 -0.52 -11.90
CA LEU A 76 4.08 -1.39 -10.87
C LEU A 76 2.95 -2.23 -11.45
N VAL A 77 2.73 -3.42 -10.90
CA VAL A 77 1.76 -4.39 -11.43
C VAL A 77 0.32 -4.01 -11.05
N GLN A 78 0.11 -3.58 -9.81
CA GLN A 78 -1.21 -3.19 -9.32
C GLN A 78 -1.13 -2.44 -7.99
N VAL A 79 -2.20 -1.72 -7.67
CA VAL A 79 -2.50 -1.22 -6.33
C VAL A 79 -3.48 -2.14 -5.62
N VAL A 80 -3.18 -2.47 -4.37
CA VAL A 80 -4.01 -3.31 -3.50
C VAL A 80 -4.36 -2.53 -2.24
N CYS A 81 -5.65 -2.37 -1.98
CA CYS A 81 -6.14 -1.73 -0.76
C CYS A 81 -6.44 -2.80 0.30
N MET A 82 -5.87 -2.66 1.49
CA MET A 82 -6.00 -3.61 2.59
C MET A 82 -6.54 -2.93 3.84
N ASN A 83 -7.46 -3.61 4.51
CA ASN A 83 -7.98 -3.17 5.81
C ASN A 83 -6.98 -3.52 6.92
N ALA A 84 -6.33 -2.51 7.51
CA ALA A 84 -5.33 -2.68 8.54
C ALA A 84 -5.88 -3.41 9.79
N LYS A 85 -7.10 -3.04 10.22
CA LYS A 85 -7.76 -3.63 11.39
C LYS A 85 -8.09 -5.11 11.19
N ARG A 86 -8.51 -5.50 9.99
CA ARG A 86 -8.77 -6.90 9.64
C ARG A 86 -7.47 -7.71 9.62
N LEU A 87 -6.40 -7.13 9.06
CA LEU A 87 -5.09 -7.76 8.98
C LEU A 87 -4.47 -8.03 10.36
N LEU A 88 -4.61 -7.07 11.29
CA LEU A 88 -4.11 -7.20 12.66
C LEU A 88 -4.91 -8.20 13.51
N ARG A 89 -6.21 -8.34 13.24
CA ARG A 89 -7.11 -9.24 13.97
C ARG A 89 -7.13 -10.66 13.40
N ASP A 90 -6.51 -10.89 12.25
CA ASP A 90 -6.44 -12.22 11.65
C ASP A 90 -5.58 -13.13 12.55
N PRO A 91 -6.15 -14.21 13.13
CA PRO A 91 -5.40 -15.12 13.99
C PRO A 91 -4.28 -15.86 13.25
N MET A 92 -4.34 -15.94 11.92
CA MET A 92 -3.31 -16.54 11.07
C MET A 92 -2.30 -15.50 10.56
N SER A 93 -2.45 -14.21 10.91
CA SER A 93 -1.48 -13.19 10.54
C SER A 93 -0.17 -13.41 11.32
N ASN A 94 0.88 -13.77 10.59
CA ASN A 94 2.24 -13.84 11.12
C ASN A 94 3.00 -12.50 11.03
N ILE A 95 2.30 -11.39 10.80
CA ILE A 95 2.91 -10.07 10.53
C ILE A 95 3.71 -9.57 11.73
N LYS A 96 3.20 -9.80 12.94
CA LYS A 96 3.90 -9.44 14.18
C LYS A 96 5.28 -10.10 14.29
N HIS A 97 5.40 -11.35 13.84
CA HIS A 97 6.65 -12.12 13.90
C HIS A 97 7.56 -11.83 12.69
N ASN A 98 6.99 -11.78 11.49
CA ASN A 98 7.76 -11.64 10.24
C ASN A 98 8.17 -10.20 9.95
N ASN A 99 7.34 -9.22 10.33
CA ASN A 99 7.60 -7.80 10.10
C ASN A 99 7.05 -6.93 11.25
N PRO A 100 7.73 -6.90 12.41
CA PRO A 100 7.29 -6.16 13.59
C PRO A 100 7.10 -4.65 13.33
N ARG A 101 7.90 -4.07 12.43
CA ARG A 101 7.76 -2.66 12.03
C ARG A 101 6.45 -2.41 11.31
N LEU A 102 6.15 -3.20 10.27
CA LEU A 102 4.86 -3.12 9.58
C LEU A 102 3.70 -3.32 10.55
N TRP A 103 3.82 -4.25 11.50
CA TRP A 103 2.79 -4.46 12.51
C TRP A 103 2.50 -3.19 13.34
N LEU A 104 3.54 -2.44 13.76
CA LEU A 104 3.37 -1.16 14.48
C LEU A 104 2.72 -0.08 13.61
N GLU A 105 3.15 0.07 12.36
CA GLU A 105 2.55 1.02 11.41
C GLU A 105 1.05 0.73 11.20
N LEU A 106 0.69 -0.55 11.08
CA LEU A 106 -0.70 -0.95 10.94
C LEU A 106 -1.51 -0.67 12.21
N GLN A 107 -0.91 -0.81 13.40
CA GLN A 107 -1.58 -0.44 14.65
C GLN A 107 -1.87 1.06 14.70
N TRP A 108 -0.98 1.91 14.21
CA TRP A 108 -1.22 3.35 14.12
C TRP A 108 -2.35 3.69 13.14
N VAL A 109 -2.40 3.04 11.98
CA VAL A 109 -3.48 3.27 10.99
C VAL A 109 -4.84 2.69 11.43
N ALA A 110 -4.84 1.64 12.25
CA ALA A 110 -6.06 0.96 12.69
C ALA A 110 -6.71 1.59 13.94
N ASN A 111 -6.02 2.54 14.60
CA ASN A 111 -6.49 3.22 15.81
C ASN A 111 -7.50 4.33 15.52
#